data_AF-A0A348NVI9-F1
#
_entry.id   AF-A0A348NVI9-F1
#
_cell.length_a   1.000
_cell.length_b   1.000
_cell.length_c   1.000
_cell.angle_alpha   90.00
_cell.angle_beta   90.00
_cell.angle_gamma   90.00
#
_symmetry.space_group_name_H-M   'P 1'
#
loop_
_entity.id
_entity.type
_entity.pdbx_description
1 polymer ?
#
loop_
_entity_poly.entity_id
_entity_poly.type
_entity_poly.pdbx_seq_one_letter_code
_entity_poly.pdbx_strand_id
1 'polypeptide(L)'
;MRSFKFILFFMIIFSFQASAYDLKELAKLFKEDAKNVPKDTYEDYIKSRPDIPLFISERQVFPAPENGIKSKSISKILVITESVLYPQIESKVLRYVNDIQNVYVCTVVSQQASASIHPVALKNMLINEWNLGAINGVVLIGDLPAGWFEIENDYNEYGYAEFPCDLFLMDLNGTWTDSDSNGKYDSHTGSLINPEIFVGRISTANMGDLTSELQGMNDYLDRNHSYWAGITTVNHQKGLTYTDHDWTPYSEFSYDINNLYNVFDAYNANNSFFGKSDYFTRLSSGTYEFVQLACHSNWTLHRMYGSTVEDFEEISTNEIFSLPPKAIVYNLFCCSGVRWTNTDSLGFLGGTYVYNSSSKAMASIGSTKTGSMLGFSDFYYSLSYDGAIGQALKNWWINYVGTTHDFDEICWFYGMSIIGDPLTDPMYDAPYVIVPPDNVSIARSGTDAVVSWNAVSGAASYSVYSSADPTAVFPTGWTLSSDGINTLNWIDSNPSAVKKFYSVTAVF
;
A
#
# COMPACT_ATOMS: atom_id res chain seq x y z
N MET A 1 -44.93 37.41 -15.07
CA MET A 1 -44.32 37.60 -13.74
C MET A 1 -44.82 36.52 -12.79
N ARG A 2 -44.06 35.44 -12.62
CA ARG A 2 -44.19 34.51 -11.50
C ARG A 2 -42.77 34.18 -11.05
N SER A 3 -42.40 34.71 -9.88
CA SER A 3 -41.09 34.53 -9.27
C SER A 3 -40.97 33.11 -8.71
N PHE A 4 -40.09 32.30 -9.26
CA PHE A 4 -39.61 31.09 -8.60
C PHE A 4 -38.54 31.50 -7.57
N LYS A 5 -38.86 31.33 -6.28
CA LYS A 5 -37.88 31.44 -5.20
C LYS A 5 -37.14 30.09 -5.13
N PHE A 6 -35.86 30.08 -5.48
CA PHE A 6 -34.97 28.99 -5.10
C PHE A 6 -34.75 29.05 -3.59
N ILE A 7 -35.15 28.01 -2.87
CA ILE A 7 -34.75 27.77 -1.49
C ILE A 7 -33.38 27.10 -1.57
N LEU A 8 -32.34 27.86 -1.26
CA LEU A 8 -30.99 27.36 -1.09
C LEU A 8 -30.96 26.59 0.25
N PHE A 9 -30.90 25.27 0.19
CA PHE A 9 -30.66 24.44 1.37
C PHE A 9 -29.17 24.57 1.73
N PHE A 10 -28.85 25.44 2.68
CA PHE A 10 -27.55 25.41 3.36
C PHE A 10 -27.53 24.15 4.22
N MET A 11 -26.94 23.08 3.69
CA MET A 11 -26.56 21.92 4.50
C MET A 11 -25.33 22.33 5.29
N ILE A 12 -25.54 22.93 6.46
CA ILE A 12 -24.49 23.10 7.46
C ILE A 12 -24.23 21.69 7.99
N ILE A 13 -23.21 21.04 7.43
CA ILE A 13 -22.62 19.85 8.02
C ILE A 13 -21.92 20.36 9.28
N PHE A 14 -22.55 20.17 10.43
CA PHE A 14 -21.80 20.15 11.67
C PHE A 14 -20.87 18.95 11.58
N SER A 15 -19.58 19.20 11.35
CA SER A 15 -18.55 18.24 11.70
C SER A 15 -18.70 18.00 13.20
N PHE A 16 -19.31 16.88 13.56
CA PHE A 16 -19.09 16.36 14.90
C PHE A 16 -17.59 16.14 14.99
N GLN A 17 -16.93 16.90 15.85
CA GLN A 17 -15.57 16.59 16.29
C GLN A 17 -15.56 15.10 16.61
N ALA A 18 -14.63 14.37 15.99
CA ALA A 18 -14.40 12.97 16.29
C ALA A 18 -14.32 12.74 17.80
N SER A 19 -14.57 11.51 18.27
CA SER A 19 -14.37 11.14 19.67
C SER A 19 -13.04 11.73 20.14
N ALA A 20 -13.11 12.76 21.00
CA ALA A 20 -11.96 13.56 21.35
C ALA A 20 -11.12 12.74 22.32
N TYR A 21 -10.29 11.84 21.77
CA TYR A 21 -9.27 11.15 22.54
C TYR A 21 -8.43 12.21 23.25
N ASP A 22 -8.26 12.04 24.55
CA ASP A 22 -7.15 12.70 25.21
C ASP A 22 -5.90 11.94 24.79
N LEU A 23 -5.20 12.47 23.78
CA LEU A 23 -4.02 11.83 23.20
C LEU A 23 -2.92 11.61 24.25
N LYS A 24 -2.87 12.44 25.31
CA LYS A 24 -1.93 12.22 26.42
C LYS A 24 -2.33 11.02 27.27
N GLU A 25 -3.62 10.86 27.58
CA GLU A 25 -4.08 9.67 28.31
C GLU A 25 -3.92 8.40 27.47
N LEU A 26 -4.18 8.49 26.16
CA LEU A 26 -3.98 7.37 25.25
C LEU A 26 -2.50 6.99 25.14
N ALA A 27 -1.59 7.97 25.16
CA ALA A 27 -0.14 7.73 25.10
C ALA A 27 0.38 6.98 26.32
N LYS A 28 -0.26 7.12 27.49
CA LYS A 28 0.11 6.38 28.70
C LYS A 28 -0.07 4.87 28.57
N LEU A 29 -0.99 4.42 27.73
CA LEU A 29 -1.17 3.00 27.43
C LEU A 29 0.04 2.47 26.65
N PHE A 30 0.65 3.31 25.80
CA PHE A 30 1.89 3.01 25.07
C PHE A 30 3.17 3.26 25.87
N LYS A 31 3.10 3.47 27.20
CA LYS A 31 4.27 3.85 28.01
C LYS A 31 5.42 2.87 27.93
N GLU A 32 5.15 1.57 27.91
CA GLU A 32 6.20 0.56 27.79
C GLU A 32 6.80 0.52 26.39
N ASP A 33 6.02 0.85 25.35
CA ASP A 33 6.53 0.98 23.98
C ASP A 33 7.42 2.22 23.85
N ALA A 34 7.00 3.34 24.47
CA ALA A 34 7.75 4.60 24.52
C ALA A 34 9.06 4.50 25.33
N LYS A 35 9.14 3.63 26.34
CA LYS A 35 10.41 3.39 27.06
C LYS A 35 11.38 2.49 26.30
N ASN A 36 10.86 1.68 25.39
CA ASN A 36 11.63 0.73 24.58
C ASN A 36 11.82 1.24 23.13
N VAL A 37 11.79 2.58 22.96
CA VAL A 37 11.94 3.33 21.70
C VAL A 37 13.20 2.92 20.92
N PRO A 38 13.20 3.11 19.58
CA PRO A 38 14.10 2.40 18.69
C PRO A 38 15.58 2.52 18.94
N LYS A 39 16.30 1.43 18.66
CA LYS A 39 17.75 1.42 18.56
C LYS A 39 18.25 1.99 17.23
N ASP A 40 17.41 2.06 16.19
CA ASP A 40 17.77 2.74 14.95
C ASP A 40 17.50 4.24 15.06
N THR A 41 18.58 4.99 14.93
CA THR A 41 18.65 6.45 15.05
C THR A 41 18.74 7.12 13.68
N TYR A 42 18.57 8.44 13.63
CA TYR A 42 18.88 9.19 12.42
C TYR A 42 20.35 9.00 12.00
N GLU A 43 21.26 8.87 12.97
CA GLU A 43 22.66 8.56 12.73
C GLU A 43 22.87 7.20 12.04
N ASP A 44 22.05 6.19 12.34
CA ASP A 44 22.11 4.90 11.65
C ASP A 44 21.52 4.98 10.24
N TYR A 45 20.47 5.79 10.06
CA TYR A 45 19.89 6.10 8.76
C TYR A 45 20.89 6.76 7.80
N ILE A 46 21.64 7.75 8.27
CA ILE A 46 22.65 8.42 7.42
C ILE A 46 23.88 7.53 7.16
N LYS A 47 24.27 6.67 8.10
CA LYS A 47 25.40 5.74 7.91
C LYS A 47 25.11 4.62 6.92
N SER A 48 23.84 4.24 6.77
CA SER A 48 23.43 3.16 5.85
C SER A 48 23.29 3.62 4.39
N ARG A 49 23.43 4.92 4.12
CA ARG A 49 23.18 5.52 2.80
C ARG A 49 24.32 6.39 2.33
N PRO A 50 24.49 6.57 1.00
CA PRO A 50 25.53 7.44 0.48
C PRO A 50 25.19 8.93 0.73
N ASP A 51 26.19 9.68 1.20
CA ASP A 51 26.15 11.14 1.24
C ASP A 51 26.57 11.70 -0.13
N ILE A 52 25.61 11.68 -1.06
CA ILE A 52 25.77 12.19 -2.42
C ILE A 52 24.58 13.10 -2.78
N PRO A 53 24.80 14.16 -3.58
CA PRO A 53 23.70 14.95 -4.14
C PRO A 53 22.68 14.04 -4.83
N LEU A 54 21.40 14.34 -4.63
CA LEU A 54 20.32 13.56 -5.23
C LEU A 54 20.42 13.65 -6.76
N PHE A 55 20.73 12.51 -7.39
CA PHE A 55 20.54 12.35 -8.82
C PHE A 55 19.06 12.20 -9.12
N ILE A 56 18.60 12.81 -10.21
CA ILE A 56 17.24 12.69 -10.73
C ILE A 56 17.33 12.52 -12.24
N SER A 57 16.71 11.48 -12.79
CA SER A 57 16.65 11.28 -14.23
C SER A 57 15.65 12.21 -14.91
N GLU A 58 15.74 12.28 -16.24
CA GLU A 58 14.67 12.86 -17.05
C GLU A 58 13.35 12.13 -16.83
N ARG A 59 12.26 12.88 -17.08
CA ARG A 59 10.88 12.42 -16.95
C ARG A 59 10.50 11.54 -18.11
N GLN A 60 9.96 10.36 -17.81
CA GLN A 60 9.21 9.56 -18.76
C GLN A 60 7.72 9.70 -18.48
N VAL A 61 6.98 10.32 -19.40
CA VAL A 61 5.54 10.56 -19.22
C VAL A 61 4.75 9.52 -19.99
N PHE A 62 3.95 8.75 -19.27
CA PHE A 62 3.02 7.78 -19.82
C PHE A 62 1.60 8.35 -19.68
N PRO A 63 0.98 8.83 -20.78
CA PRO A 63 -0.32 9.50 -20.72
C PRO A 63 -1.44 8.53 -20.36
N ALA A 64 -2.49 9.04 -19.71
CA ALA A 64 -3.70 8.26 -19.45
C ALA A 64 -4.24 7.64 -20.75
N PRO A 65 -4.71 6.37 -20.73
CA PRO A 65 -5.39 5.77 -21.88
C PRO A 65 -6.56 6.64 -22.38
N GLU A 66 -6.73 6.74 -23.69
CA GLU A 66 -7.80 7.57 -24.30
C GLU A 66 -9.20 7.04 -23.98
N ASN A 67 -9.32 5.71 -23.86
CA ASN A 67 -10.57 5.02 -23.60
C ASN A 67 -10.50 4.36 -22.22
N GLY A 68 -11.47 4.66 -21.36
CA GLY A 68 -11.56 4.08 -20.03
C GLY A 68 -12.40 4.93 -19.08
N ILE A 69 -12.84 4.34 -17.97
CA ILE A 69 -13.51 5.07 -16.90
C ILE A 69 -12.42 5.65 -16.00
N LYS A 70 -12.28 6.98 -16.02
CA LYS A 70 -11.30 7.68 -15.16
C LYS A 70 -11.60 7.44 -13.69
N SER A 71 -10.54 7.19 -12.91
CA SER A 71 -10.65 7.22 -11.46
C SER A 71 -11.19 8.59 -11.00
N LYS A 72 -11.99 8.55 -9.94
CA LYS A 72 -12.60 9.75 -9.35
C LYS A 72 -11.57 10.64 -8.65
N SER A 73 -10.51 10.05 -8.13
CA SER A 73 -9.55 10.71 -7.24
C SER A 73 -8.11 10.66 -7.77
N ILE A 74 -7.80 9.75 -8.69
CA ILE A 74 -6.46 9.58 -9.27
C ILE A 74 -6.45 10.00 -10.73
N SER A 75 -5.62 10.99 -11.05
CA SER A 75 -5.46 11.54 -12.41
C SER A 75 -4.01 11.56 -12.87
N LYS A 76 -3.07 11.71 -11.94
CA LYS A 76 -1.63 11.70 -12.21
C LYS A 76 -0.85 11.12 -11.02
N ILE A 77 -0.01 10.13 -11.27
CA ILE A 77 0.89 9.52 -10.28
C ILE A 77 2.34 9.71 -10.71
N LEU A 78 3.21 9.96 -9.74
CA LEU A 78 4.65 9.94 -9.93
C LEU A 78 5.22 8.64 -9.37
N VAL A 79 5.96 7.90 -10.18
CA VAL A 79 6.74 6.73 -9.76
C VAL A 79 8.21 7.12 -9.77
N ILE A 80 8.86 7.04 -8.62
CA ILE A 80 10.29 7.30 -8.49
C ILE A 80 10.96 6.00 -8.10
N THR A 81 11.91 5.53 -8.91
CA THR A 81 12.66 4.30 -8.62
C THR A 81 14.11 4.61 -8.28
N GLU A 82 14.69 3.89 -7.33
CA GLU A 82 16.10 4.00 -7.03
C GLU A 82 16.96 3.66 -8.25
N SER A 83 17.89 4.55 -8.62
CA SER A 83 18.62 4.49 -9.89
C SER A 83 19.58 3.31 -10.00
N VAL A 84 20.09 2.78 -8.88
CA VAL A 84 20.99 1.60 -8.88
C VAL A 84 20.18 0.31 -8.99
N LEU A 85 18.98 0.29 -8.41
CA LEU A 85 18.06 -0.84 -8.47
C LEU A 85 17.37 -0.94 -9.84
N TYR A 86 16.97 0.20 -10.42
CA TYR A 86 16.16 0.27 -11.63
C TYR A 86 16.64 -0.64 -12.79
N PRO A 87 17.93 -0.65 -13.20
CA PRO A 87 18.38 -1.52 -14.30
C PRO A 87 18.14 -3.01 -14.07
N GLN A 88 17.98 -3.45 -12.82
CA GLN A 88 17.76 -4.84 -12.44
C GLN A 88 16.27 -5.22 -12.41
N ILE A 89 15.37 -4.22 -12.36
CA ILE A 89 13.91 -4.40 -12.22
C ILE A 89 13.09 -3.60 -13.25
N GLU A 90 13.73 -2.97 -14.24
CA GLU A 90 13.13 -2.05 -15.21
C GLU A 90 11.84 -2.61 -15.83
N SER A 91 11.87 -3.85 -16.30
CA SER A 91 10.70 -4.50 -16.92
C SER A 91 9.52 -4.62 -15.96
N LYS A 92 9.77 -4.87 -14.67
CA LYS A 92 8.73 -4.97 -13.65
C LYS A 92 8.20 -3.60 -13.24
N VAL A 93 9.06 -2.58 -13.19
CA VAL A 93 8.64 -1.18 -12.95
C VAL A 93 7.78 -0.68 -14.11
N LEU A 94 8.17 -0.93 -15.36
CA LEU A 94 7.37 -0.54 -16.52
C LEU A 94 6.03 -1.30 -16.58
N ARG A 95 6.01 -2.56 -16.14
CA ARG A 95 4.77 -3.32 -15.99
C ARG A 95 3.87 -2.72 -14.91
N TYR A 96 4.40 -2.36 -13.75
CA TYR A 96 3.67 -1.65 -12.70
C TYR A 96 3.08 -0.32 -13.21
N VAL A 97 3.88 0.49 -13.92
CA VAL A 97 3.42 1.73 -14.57
C VAL A 97 2.22 1.45 -15.48
N ASN A 98 2.31 0.44 -16.35
CA ASN A 98 1.22 0.05 -17.23
C ASN A 98 -0.03 -0.43 -16.46
N ASP A 99 0.15 -1.24 -15.42
CA ASP A 99 -0.95 -1.73 -14.58
C ASP A 99 -1.72 -0.55 -13.98
N ILE A 100 -1.02 0.39 -13.32
CA ILE A 100 -1.63 1.57 -12.72
C ILE A 100 -2.32 2.47 -13.75
N GLN A 101 -1.68 2.72 -14.90
CA GLN A 101 -2.27 3.52 -15.96
C GLN A 101 -3.60 2.95 -16.44
N ASN A 102 -3.70 1.62 -16.58
CA ASN A 102 -4.89 0.98 -17.09
C ASN A 102 -6.00 0.88 -16.04
N VAL A 103 -5.64 0.55 -14.79
CA VAL A 103 -6.62 0.41 -13.70
C VAL A 103 -7.22 1.77 -13.31
N TYR A 104 -6.38 2.79 -13.14
CA TYR A 104 -6.83 4.12 -12.72
C TYR A 104 -7.18 5.06 -13.88
N VAL A 105 -6.84 4.67 -15.12
CA VAL A 105 -6.97 5.50 -16.34
C VAL A 105 -6.34 6.88 -16.10
N CYS A 106 -5.11 6.86 -15.59
CA CYS A 106 -4.37 8.04 -15.14
C CYS A 106 -3.04 8.21 -15.88
N THR A 107 -2.50 9.43 -15.83
CA THR A 107 -1.13 9.69 -16.31
C THR A 107 -0.14 9.17 -15.28
N VAL A 108 0.90 8.48 -15.70
CA VAL A 108 2.01 8.11 -14.83
C VAL A 108 3.27 8.81 -15.33
N VAL A 109 3.97 9.50 -14.43
CA VAL A 109 5.31 10.03 -14.68
C VAL A 109 6.28 9.09 -13.98
N SER A 110 7.25 8.55 -14.71
CA SER A 110 8.31 7.69 -14.16
C SER A 110 9.64 8.43 -14.20
N GLN A 111 10.37 8.38 -13.09
CA GLN A 111 11.71 8.93 -12.93
C GLN A 111 12.56 8.01 -12.07
N GLN A 112 13.87 8.17 -12.17
CA GLN A 112 14.83 7.51 -11.29
C GLN A 112 15.48 8.55 -10.39
N ALA A 113 15.80 8.16 -9.16
CA ALA A 113 16.59 8.98 -8.25
C ALA A 113 17.61 8.13 -7.49
N SER A 114 18.75 8.69 -7.11
CA SER A 114 19.72 7.93 -6.31
C SER A 114 19.22 7.71 -4.88
N ALA A 115 19.61 6.60 -4.26
CA ALA A 115 19.67 6.54 -2.80
C ALA A 115 20.57 7.70 -2.31
N SER A 116 20.14 8.41 -1.27
CA SER A 116 20.85 9.59 -0.73
C SER A 116 20.31 9.92 0.66
N ILE A 117 21.06 10.69 1.43
CA ILE A 117 20.64 11.27 2.71
C ILE A 117 19.96 12.65 2.58
N HIS A 118 19.73 13.16 1.36
CA HIS A 118 19.22 14.52 1.13
C HIS A 118 17.73 14.56 0.74
N PRO A 119 16.79 14.50 1.70
CA PRO A 119 15.35 14.48 1.41
C PRO A 119 14.81 15.81 0.85
N VAL A 120 15.47 16.94 1.10
CA VAL A 120 15.07 18.26 0.58
C VAL A 120 15.06 18.29 -0.95
N ALA A 121 16.07 17.68 -1.59
CA ALA A 121 16.14 17.63 -3.05
C ALA A 121 14.98 16.81 -3.63
N LEU A 122 14.58 15.74 -2.96
CA LEU A 122 13.42 14.93 -3.32
C LEU A 122 12.14 15.74 -3.15
N LYS A 123 11.94 16.40 -2.00
CA LYS A 123 10.78 17.29 -1.76
C LYS A 123 10.66 18.38 -2.83
N ASN A 124 11.75 19.06 -3.17
CA ASN A 124 11.77 20.08 -4.22
C ASN A 124 11.36 19.53 -5.60
N MET A 125 11.74 18.29 -5.92
CA MET A 125 11.27 17.61 -7.13
C MET A 125 9.76 17.38 -7.08
N LEU A 126 9.21 16.93 -5.95
CA LEU A 126 7.77 16.73 -5.80
C LEU A 126 6.99 18.04 -5.94
N ILE A 127 7.48 19.13 -5.34
CA ILE A 127 6.92 20.49 -5.49
C ILE A 127 6.92 20.90 -6.99
N ASN A 128 8.01 20.64 -7.71
CA ASN A 128 8.07 20.93 -9.14
C ASN A 128 7.05 20.12 -9.94
N GLU A 129 6.92 18.81 -9.69
CA GLU A 129 5.91 17.97 -10.37
C GLU A 129 4.48 18.39 -10.06
N TRP A 130 4.21 18.80 -8.82
CA TRP A 130 2.93 19.33 -8.40
C TRP A 130 2.59 20.64 -9.11
N ASN A 131 3.55 21.57 -9.22
CA ASN A 131 3.40 22.82 -9.95
C ASN A 131 3.21 22.64 -11.47
N LEU A 132 3.75 21.57 -12.06
CA LEU A 132 3.59 21.25 -13.49
C LEU A 132 2.23 20.63 -13.85
N GLY A 133 1.46 20.21 -12.85
CA GLY A 133 0.17 19.58 -13.01
C GLY A 133 -0.05 18.61 -11.86
N ALA A 134 -0.91 19.02 -10.92
CA ALA A 134 -1.14 18.40 -9.63
C ALA A 134 -1.08 16.86 -9.69
N ILE A 135 0.05 16.30 -9.29
CA ILE A 135 0.17 14.89 -8.97
C ILE A 135 -0.74 14.58 -7.77
N ASN A 136 -1.41 13.43 -7.79
CA ASN A 136 -2.26 12.99 -6.68
C ASN A 136 -1.43 12.29 -5.59
N GLY A 137 -0.38 11.59 -6.00
CA GLY A 137 0.49 10.84 -5.11
C GLY A 137 1.78 10.36 -5.77
N VAL A 138 2.65 9.81 -4.94
CA VAL A 138 3.99 9.33 -5.30
C VAL A 138 4.19 7.92 -4.80
N VAL A 139 4.76 7.08 -5.65
CA VAL A 139 5.21 5.73 -5.32
C VAL A 139 6.74 5.74 -5.34
N LEU A 140 7.34 5.49 -4.18
CA LEU A 140 8.79 5.42 -4.02
C LEU A 140 9.21 3.94 -4.06
N ILE A 141 9.99 3.54 -5.08
CA ILE A 141 10.46 2.16 -5.27
C ILE A 141 11.97 2.10 -5.00
N GLY A 142 12.38 1.32 -3.99
CA GLY A 142 13.77 1.26 -3.50
C GLY A 142 14.02 2.16 -2.29
N ASP A 143 15.28 2.27 -1.85
CA ASP A 143 15.65 2.93 -0.60
C ASP A 143 15.84 4.45 -0.75
N LEU A 144 14.78 5.13 -1.20
CA LEU A 144 14.79 6.56 -1.48
C LEU A 144 14.76 7.42 -0.20
N PRO A 145 15.33 8.65 -0.24
CA PRO A 145 15.45 9.53 0.91
C PRO A 145 14.14 9.77 1.69
N ALA A 146 14.25 10.00 2.99
CA ALA A 146 13.15 10.31 3.89
C ALA A 146 13.48 11.54 4.75
N GLY A 147 12.48 12.39 5.01
CA GLY A 147 12.59 13.41 6.05
C GLY A 147 12.55 12.74 7.43
N TRP A 148 13.29 13.27 8.38
CA TRP A 148 13.24 12.87 9.78
C TRP A 148 12.71 14.02 10.62
N PHE A 149 11.89 13.70 11.61
CA PHE A 149 11.36 14.68 12.56
C PHE A 149 11.83 14.33 13.97
N GLU A 150 12.05 15.34 14.80
CA GLU A 150 12.43 15.17 16.20
C GLU A 150 11.54 15.98 17.14
N ILE A 151 11.40 15.46 18.35
CA ILE A 151 10.61 16.07 19.43
C ILE A 151 11.47 16.02 20.69
N GLU A 152 11.79 17.18 21.26
CA GLU A 152 12.66 17.28 22.45
C GLU A 152 12.10 16.51 23.66
N ASN A 153 10.79 16.55 23.85
CA ASN A 153 10.10 15.88 24.96
C ASN A 153 8.74 15.32 24.51
N ASP A 154 8.76 14.15 23.86
CA ASP A 154 7.58 13.46 23.32
C ASP A 154 6.49 13.29 24.40
N TYR A 155 5.27 13.74 24.08
CA TYR A 155 4.13 13.82 25.00
C TYR A 155 4.36 14.62 26.30
N ASN A 156 5.42 15.43 26.36
CA ASN A 156 5.92 16.07 27.58
C ASN A 156 6.30 15.09 28.71
N GLU A 157 6.45 13.80 28.42
CA GLU A 157 6.69 12.75 29.42
C GLU A 157 7.85 11.82 29.05
N TYR A 158 8.03 11.50 27.77
CA TYR A 158 8.90 10.39 27.34
C TYR A 158 10.28 10.85 26.85
N GLY A 159 10.57 12.15 26.89
CA GLY A 159 11.85 12.70 26.48
C GLY A 159 12.04 12.71 24.97
N TYR A 160 13.29 12.76 24.54
CA TYR A 160 13.64 12.95 23.14
C TYR A 160 13.16 11.78 22.25
N ALA A 161 12.55 12.10 21.10
CA ALA A 161 12.13 11.13 20.09
C ALA A 161 12.53 11.60 18.69
N GLU A 162 12.94 10.66 17.84
CA GLU A 162 13.24 10.90 16.43
C GLU A 162 12.73 9.76 15.53
N PHE A 163 12.27 10.12 14.34
CA PHE A 163 11.60 9.16 13.46
C PHE A 163 11.54 9.64 12.02
N PRO A 164 11.54 8.71 11.04
CA PRO A 164 11.26 9.07 9.66
C PRO A 164 9.79 9.49 9.50
N CYS A 165 9.54 10.51 8.70
CA CYS A 165 8.25 11.19 8.58
C CYS A 165 7.92 11.43 7.10
N ASP A 166 7.04 10.61 6.51
CA ASP A 166 6.61 10.80 5.12
C ASP A 166 5.67 11.99 4.93
N LEU A 167 5.06 12.52 6.01
CA LEU A 167 4.32 13.78 5.94
C LEU A 167 5.20 14.92 5.38
N PHE A 168 6.51 14.88 5.62
CA PHE A 168 7.47 15.81 5.00
C PHE A 168 7.41 15.80 3.47
N LEU A 169 7.23 14.63 2.84
CA LEU A 169 7.11 14.52 1.38
C LEU A 169 5.66 14.69 0.89
N MET A 170 4.68 14.59 1.78
CA MET A 170 3.26 14.71 1.45
C MET A 170 2.76 16.15 1.49
N ASP A 171 3.20 16.93 2.48
CA ASP A 171 2.96 18.37 2.58
C ASP A 171 3.98 19.13 1.74
N LEU A 172 3.51 19.76 0.66
CA LEU A 172 4.34 20.42 -0.35
C LEU A 172 4.37 21.93 -0.20
N ASN A 173 3.45 22.53 0.58
CA ASN A 173 3.37 23.97 0.77
C ASN A 173 3.59 24.44 2.23
N GLY A 174 3.68 23.53 3.18
CA GLY A 174 4.09 23.83 4.55
C GLY A 174 5.60 24.09 4.67
N THR A 175 5.93 24.78 5.76
CA THR A 175 7.30 25.18 6.12
C THR A 175 7.84 24.23 7.19
N TRP A 176 8.90 23.51 6.84
CA TRP A 176 9.61 22.59 7.73
C TRP A 176 10.94 23.22 8.13
N THR A 177 11.20 23.30 9.43
CA THR A 177 12.42 23.93 9.98
C THR A 177 13.23 22.90 10.77
N ASP A 178 14.51 22.86 10.47
CA ASP A 178 15.57 22.20 11.24
C ASP A 178 16.34 23.35 11.93
N SER A 179 15.99 23.61 13.19
CA SER A 179 16.39 24.82 13.91
C SER A 179 17.84 24.74 14.40
N ASP A 180 18.35 23.54 14.64
CA ASP A 180 19.71 23.30 15.11
C ASP A 180 20.66 22.79 14.00
N SER A 181 20.16 22.61 12.78
CA SER A 181 20.89 22.16 11.58
C SER A 181 21.48 20.75 11.73
N ASN A 182 20.79 19.86 12.44
CA ASN A 182 21.24 18.49 12.66
C ASN A 182 20.72 17.50 11.59
N GLY A 183 19.89 17.96 10.64
CA GLY A 183 19.29 17.17 9.57
C GLY A 183 17.90 16.59 9.88
N LYS A 184 17.39 16.81 11.08
CA LYS A 184 16.03 16.45 11.51
C LYS A 184 15.21 17.73 11.67
N TYR A 185 13.94 17.67 11.34
CA TYR A 185 13.04 18.80 11.48
C TYR A 185 12.42 18.80 12.88
N ASP A 186 12.33 19.97 13.50
CA ASP A 186 11.74 20.16 14.84
C ASP A 186 10.50 21.07 14.80
N SER A 187 10.18 21.62 13.62
CA SER A 187 9.02 22.49 13.43
C SER A 187 8.37 22.30 12.07
N HIS A 188 7.03 22.31 12.08
CA HIS A 188 6.19 22.26 10.90
C HIS A 188 5.09 23.32 11.03
N THR A 189 5.13 24.33 10.17
CA THR A 189 4.24 25.51 10.22
C THR A 189 3.72 25.89 8.84
N GLY A 190 2.67 26.69 8.77
CA GLY A 190 2.08 27.11 7.50
C GLY A 190 0.67 27.66 7.70
N SER A 191 0.07 28.20 6.64
CA SER A 191 -1.35 28.59 6.69
C SER A 191 -2.28 27.38 6.76
N LEU A 192 -1.88 26.26 6.15
CA LEU A 192 -2.50 24.93 6.21
C LEU A 192 -1.33 23.94 6.15
N ILE A 193 -1.26 22.96 7.05
CA ILE A 193 -0.15 21.99 7.12
C ILE A 193 -0.60 20.56 6.81
N ASN A 194 -1.44 20.43 5.79
CA ASN A 194 -2.02 19.18 5.32
C ASN A 194 -1.26 18.61 4.12
N PRO A 195 -1.35 17.29 3.86
CA PRO A 195 -0.77 16.70 2.68
C PRO A 195 -1.45 17.13 1.37
N GLU A 196 -0.67 17.65 0.42
CA GLU A 196 -1.11 17.89 -0.97
C GLU A 196 -1.15 16.61 -1.80
N ILE A 197 -0.31 15.65 -1.45
CA ILE A 197 -0.16 14.37 -2.15
C ILE A 197 -0.09 13.22 -1.13
N PHE A 198 -0.35 12.00 -1.58
CA PHE A 198 0.00 10.82 -0.78
C PHE A 198 1.35 10.24 -1.18
N VAL A 199 2.00 9.54 -0.25
CA VAL A 199 3.26 8.83 -0.48
C VAL A 199 3.12 7.39 0.02
N GLY A 200 3.69 6.45 -0.74
CA GLY A 200 3.90 5.07 -0.27
C GLY A 200 5.27 4.56 -0.72
N ARG A 201 5.83 3.64 0.06
CA ARG A 201 7.19 3.11 -0.12
C ARG A 201 7.18 1.62 -0.39
N ILE A 202 7.54 1.24 -1.61
CA ILE A 202 7.88 -0.14 -1.99
C ILE A 202 9.40 -0.28 -1.83
N SER A 203 9.87 -0.78 -0.70
CA SER A 203 11.30 -0.96 -0.42
C SER A 203 11.56 -2.22 0.39
N THR A 204 12.53 -3.01 -0.07
CA THR A 204 12.96 -4.27 0.55
C THR A 204 14.39 -4.20 1.07
N ALA A 205 15.05 -3.05 0.99
CA ALA A 205 16.43 -2.84 1.42
C ALA A 205 16.63 -3.17 2.91
N ASN A 206 15.62 -2.83 3.73
CA ASN A 206 15.66 -2.93 5.18
C ASN A 206 14.93 -4.17 5.72
N MET A 207 14.87 -5.24 4.92
CA MET A 207 14.31 -6.53 5.34
C MET A 207 15.33 -7.47 5.99
N GLY A 208 16.60 -7.06 6.08
CA GLY A 208 17.65 -7.80 6.77
C GLY A 208 17.82 -9.24 6.26
N ASP A 209 17.83 -10.20 7.17
CA ASP A 209 18.01 -11.63 6.88
C ASP A 209 16.72 -12.30 6.34
N LEU A 210 15.57 -11.60 6.35
CA LEU A 210 14.29 -12.16 5.89
C LEU A 210 14.23 -12.34 4.37
N THR A 211 14.79 -11.38 3.62
CA THR A 211 14.94 -11.48 2.17
C THR A 211 15.99 -10.48 1.69
N SER A 212 16.67 -10.78 0.59
CA SER A 212 17.53 -9.80 -0.05
C SER A 212 16.68 -8.74 -0.77
N GLU A 213 17.22 -7.52 -0.89
CA GLU A 213 16.52 -6.41 -1.54
C GLU A 213 16.01 -6.81 -2.93
N LEU A 214 16.90 -7.30 -3.80
CA LEU A 214 16.56 -7.65 -5.17
C LEU A 214 15.54 -8.79 -5.24
N GLN A 215 15.67 -9.83 -4.41
CA GLN A 215 14.72 -10.95 -4.42
C GLN A 215 13.34 -10.48 -3.94
N GLY A 216 13.29 -9.81 -2.78
CA GLY A 216 12.05 -9.27 -2.22
C GLY A 216 11.35 -8.30 -3.17
N MET A 217 12.11 -7.46 -3.88
CA MET A 217 11.56 -6.50 -4.85
C MET A 217 10.96 -7.20 -6.06
N ASN A 218 11.67 -8.20 -6.62
CA ASN A 218 11.15 -8.97 -7.75
C ASN A 218 9.88 -9.75 -7.36
N ASP A 219 9.88 -10.41 -6.20
CA ASP A 219 8.73 -11.14 -5.69
C ASP A 219 7.53 -10.21 -5.44
N TYR A 220 7.78 -9.05 -4.83
CA TYR A 220 6.76 -8.03 -4.58
C TYR A 220 6.14 -7.53 -5.90
N LEU A 221 6.95 -7.13 -6.89
CA LEU A 221 6.44 -6.57 -8.14
C LEU A 221 5.77 -7.61 -9.06
N ASP A 222 6.13 -8.89 -8.96
CA ASP A 222 5.37 -9.98 -9.61
C ASP A 222 4.03 -10.23 -8.96
N ARG A 223 3.99 -10.20 -7.62
CA ARG A 223 2.74 -10.33 -6.88
C ARG A 223 1.82 -9.12 -7.08
N ASN A 224 2.39 -7.92 -7.12
CA ASN A 224 1.66 -6.68 -7.38
C ASN A 224 1.02 -6.71 -8.78
N HIS A 225 1.77 -7.12 -9.80
CA HIS A 225 1.18 -7.34 -11.12
C HIS A 225 0.08 -8.41 -11.09
N SER A 226 0.30 -9.52 -10.39
CA SER A 226 -0.72 -10.57 -10.25
C SER A 226 -2.01 -10.07 -9.59
N TYR A 227 -1.91 -9.14 -8.64
CA TYR A 227 -3.07 -8.48 -8.04
C TYR A 227 -3.76 -7.54 -9.02
N TRP A 228 -3.04 -6.64 -9.69
CA TRP A 228 -3.63 -5.70 -10.65
C TRP A 228 -4.23 -6.39 -11.88
N ALA A 229 -3.62 -7.50 -12.32
CA ALA A 229 -4.10 -8.35 -13.38
C ALA A 229 -5.22 -9.31 -12.96
N GLY A 230 -5.66 -9.30 -11.69
CA GLY A 230 -6.74 -10.17 -11.20
C GLY A 230 -6.39 -11.65 -11.04
N ILE A 231 -5.11 -12.03 -11.17
CA ILE A 231 -4.61 -13.38 -10.90
C ILE A 231 -4.70 -13.67 -9.39
N THR A 232 -4.36 -12.69 -8.55
CA THR A 232 -4.67 -12.74 -7.11
C THR A 232 -6.11 -12.30 -6.91
N THR A 233 -7.00 -13.25 -6.71
CA THR A 233 -8.41 -12.96 -6.54
C THR A 233 -8.69 -12.22 -5.23
N VAL A 234 -9.38 -11.09 -5.35
CA VAL A 234 -10.11 -10.41 -4.28
C VAL A 234 -11.57 -10.84 -4.42
N ASN A 235 -12.11 -11.50 -3.40
CA ASN A 235 -13.42 -12.15 -3.42
C ASN A 235 -14.48 -11.38 -2.60
N HIS A 236 -14.16 -10.17 -2.13
CA HIS A 236 -15.00 -9.27 -1.34
C HIS A 236 -15.54 -9.95 -0.07
N GLN A 237 -14.74 -10.80 0.56
CA GLN A 237 -15.22 -11.73 1.59
C GLN A 237 -15.53 -11.03 2.90
N LYS A 238 -14.48 -10.53 3.60
CA LYS A 238 -14.60 -9.96 4.95
C LYS A 238 -13.44 -9.05 5.33
N GLY A 239 -13.73 -8.08 6.19
CA GLY A 239 -12.74 -7.42 7.04
C GLY A 239 -12.51 -8.15 8.37
N LEU A 240 -11.38 -7.89 9.04
CA LEU A 240 -11.08 -8.33 10.40
C LEU A 240 -10.62 -7.15 11.26
N THR A 241 -11.15 -7.03 12.47
CA THR A 241 -10.50 -6.27 13.55
C THR A 241 -10.01 -7.24 14.62
N TYR A 242 -8.77 -7.06 15.05
CA TYR A 242 -8.12 -7.87 16.09
C TYR A 242 -7.52 -6.93 17.14
N THR A 243 -8.17 -6.85 18.30
CA THR A 243 -7.99 -5.74 19.25
C THR A 243 -7.53 -6.24 20.61
N ASP A 244 -6.35 -5.84 21.06
CA ASP A 244 -5.83 -6.21 22.37
C ASP A 244 -6.55 -5.50 23.54
N HIS A 245 -6.13 -5.82 24.77
CA HIS A 245 -6.77 -5.39 26.01
C HIS A 245 -7.12 -3.90 26.08
N ASP A 246 -6.12 -3.05 25.83
CA ASP A 246 -6.16 -1.62 26.14
C ASP A 246 -7.15 -0.87 25.24
N TRP A 247 -7.40 -1.42 24.05
CA TRP A 247 -8.30 -0.83 23.05
C TRP A 247 -9.72 -1.39 23.12
N THR A 248 -9.99 -2.44 23.91
CA THR A 248 -11.33 -3.04 24.00
C THR A 248 -12.46 -2.11 24.46
N PRO A 249 -12.24 -1.07 25.29
CA PRO A 249 -13.30 -0.14 25.67
C PRO A 249 -13.76 0.78 24.53
N TYR A 250 -12.95 0.91 23.47
CA TYR A 250 -13.15 1.84 22.37
C TYR A 250 -13.86 1.15 21.22
N SER A 251 -15.15 1.47 21.04
CA SER A 251 -16.01 0.76 20.09
C SER A 251 -15.56 0.91 18.63
N GLU A 252 -14.92 2.02 18.26
CA GLU A 252 -14.45 2.25 16.89
C GLU A 252 -13.44 1.19 16.43
N PHE A 253 -12.64 0.64 17.35
CA PHE A 253 -11.71 -0.45 17.05
C PHE A 253 -12.42 -1.74 16.60
N SER A 254 -13.67 -1.91 17.00
CA SER A 254 -14.48 -3.07 16.61
C SER A 254 -15.39 -2.77 15.42
N TYR A 255 -15.90 -1.55 15.29
CA TYR A 255 -17.03 -1.26 14.39
C TYR A 255 -16.71 -0.38 13.18
N ASP A 256 -15.68 0.49 13.23
CA ASP A 256 -15.48 1.46 12.14
C ASP A 256 -15.12 0.81 10.81
N ILE A 257 -14.55 -0.41 10.85
CA ILE A 257 -14.29 -1.23 9.66
C ILE A 257 -15.54 -1.46 8.81
N ASN A 258 -16.74 -1.31 9.39
CA ASN A 258 -18.01 -1.37 8.68
C ASN A 258 -18.15 -0.29 7.59
N ASN A 259 -17.41 0.82 7.69
CA ASN A 259 -17.35 1.84 6.64
C ASN A 259 -16.59 1.37 5.38
N LEU A 260 -15.82 0.28 5.50
CA LEU A 260 -15.12 -0.37 4.40
C LEU A 260 -15.79 -1.70 4.01
N TYR A 261 -15.97 -2.61 4.98
CA TYR A 261 -16.58 -3.92 4.77
C TYR A 261 -17.90 -4.06 5.52
N ASN A 262 -18.99 -4.25 4.78
CA ASN A 262 -20.31 -4.55 5.36
C ASN A 262 -20.36 -5.91 6.10
N VAL A 263 -19.39 -6.79 5.86
CA VAL A 263 -19.24 -8.08 6.55
C VAL A 263 -17.83 -8.14 7.12
N PHE A 264 -17.72 -8.26 8.43
CA PHE A 264 -16.45 -8.35 9.13
C PHE A 264 -16.56 -9.22 10.37
N ASP A 265 -15.43 -9.75 10.82
CA ASP A 265 -15.30 -10.34 12.15
C ASP A 265 -14.55 -9.35 13.05
N ALA A 266 -15.01 -9.18 14.30
CA ALA A 266 -14.35 -8.36 15.30
C ALA A 266 -14.02 -9.24 16.50
N TYR A 267 -12.73 -9.45 16.74
CA TYR A 267 -12.22 -10.20 17.89
C TYR A 267 -11.39 -9.28 18.77
N ASN A 268 -11.48 -9.50 20.08
CA ASN A 268 -10.72 -8.75 21.04
C ASN A 268 -10.28 -9.60 22.23
N ALA A 269 -9.46 -9.01 23.10
CA ALA A 269 -8.92 -9.63 24.30
C ALA A 269 -9.94 -10.29 25.25
N ASN A 270 -11.24 -9.96 25.16
CA ASN A 270 -12.29 -10.60 25.95
C ASN A 270 -12.74 -11.94 25.37
N ASN A 271 -12.37 -12.27 24.12
CA ASN A 271 -12.60 -13.59 23.55
C ASN A 271 -11.63 -14.61 24.18
N SER A 272 -12.15 -15.72 24.70
CA SER A 272 -11.33 -16.73 25.42
C SER A 272 -10.26 -17.44 24.58
N PHE A 273 -10.30 -17.27 23.25
CA PHE A 273 -9.33 -17.82 22.31
C PHE A 273 -8.35 -16.75 21.78
N PHE A 274 -8.51 -15.48 22.18
CA PHE A 274 -7.67 -14.39 21.74
C PHE A 274 -6.21 -14.65 22.14
N GLY A 275 -5.30 -14.36 21.23
CA GLY A 275 -3.87 -14.55 21.43
C GLY A 275 -3.17 -14.93 20.13
N LYS A 276 -1.86 -15.14 20.25
CA LYS A 276 -0.95 -15.39 19.14
C LYS A 276 -1.39 -16.54 18.23
N SER A 277 -1.75 -17.69 18.81
CA SER A 277 -2.13 -18.87 18.02
C SER A 277 -3.41 -18.63 17.20
N ASP A 278 -4.39 -17.91 17.76
CA ASP A 278 -5.61 -17.58 17.02
C ASP A 278 -5.31 -16.52 15.96
N TYR A 279 -4.58 -15.46 16.28
CA TYR A 279 -4.17 -14.44 15.33
C TYR A 279 -3.45 -15.05 14.11
N PHE A 280 -2.52 -15.98 14.34
CA PHE A 280 -1.84 -16.74 13.29
C PHE A 280 -2.79 -17.57 12.42
N THR A 281 -3.78 -18.21 13.06
CA THR A 281 -4.84 -18.93 12.33
C THR A 281 -5.64 -17.97 11.43
N ARG A 282 -5.96 -16.77 11.92
CA ARG A 282 -6.68 -15.75 11.13
C ARG A 282 -5.85 -15.23 9.97
N LEU A 283 -4.59 -14.86 10.23
CA LEU A 283 -3.66 -14.32 9.23
C LEU A 283 -3.44 -15.27 8.04
N SER A 284 -3.36 -16.57 8.30
CA SER A 284 -3.09 -17.59 7.28
C SER A 284 -4.34 -18.15 6.61
N SER A 285 -5.54 -17.86 7.13
CA SER A 285 -6.79 -18.46 6.66
C SER A 285 -7.17 -18.09 5.22
N GLY A 286 -6.76 -16.91 4.75
CA GLY A 286 -7.23 -16.35 3.47
C GLY A 286 -8.68 -15.88 3.47
N THR A 287 -9.32 -15.79 4.65
CA THR A 287 -10.71 -15.34 4.82
C THR A 287 -10.87 -13.82 4.72
N TYR A 288 -9.84 -13.09 5.13
CA TYR A 288 -9.90 -11.63 5.30
C TYR A 288 -9.09 -10.94 4.22
N GLU A 289 -9.63 -9.86 3.67
CA GLU A 289 -8.96 -9.01 2.67
C GLU A 289 -8.36 -7.75 3.28
N PHE A 290 -8.91 -7.32 4.40
CA PHE A 290 -8.42 -6.21 5.18
C PHE A 290 -8.36 -6.61 6.65
N VAL A 291 -7.22 -6.32 7.30
CA VAL A 291 -7.02 -6.60 8.72
C VAL A 291 -6.62 -5.31 9.43
N GLN A 292 -7.38 -4.91 10.44
CA GLN A 292 -6.95 -3.94 11.45
C GLN A 292 -6.43 -4.70 12.67
N LEU A 293 -5.13 -4.61 12.93
CA LEU A 293 -4.52 -5.08 14.17
C LEU A 293 -4.33 -3.89 15.10
N ALA A 294 -4.88 -3.97 16.31
CA ALA A 294 -4.62 -3.01 17.38
C ALA A 294 -3.92 -3.71 18.53
N CYS A 295 -2.63 -3.42 18.68
CA CYS A 295 -1.80 -3.97 19.75
C CYS A 295 -0.57 -3.10 20.04
N HIS A 296 0.07 -3.38 21.18
CA HIS A 296 1.37 -2.81 21.52
C HIS A 296 2.46 -3.35 20.61
N SER A 297 3.45 -2.51 20.27
CA SER A 297 4.54 -2.92 19.37
C SER A 297 5.77 -2.04 19.49
N ASN A 298 6.87 -2.60 18.99
CA ASN A 298 7.98 -1.82 18.48
C ASN A 298 8.19 -2.18 17.00
N TRP A 299 9.34 -1.89 16.40
CA TRP A 299 9.59 -2.17 14.98
C TRP A 299 9.82 -3.65 14.66
N THR A 300 10.19 -4.50 15.64
CA THR A 300 10.48 -5.94 15.44
C THR A 300 9.51 -6.92 16.09
N LEU A 301 8.63 -6.48 16.98
CA LEU A 301 7.66 -7.36 17.63
C LEU A 301 6.33 -6.65 17.94
N HIS A 302 5.26 -7.42 17.82
CA HIS A 302 4.00 -7.12 18.49
C HIS A 302 4.01 -7.73 19.89
N ARG A 303 3.49 -7.00 20.87
CA ARG A 303 3.13 -7.50 22.19
C ARG A 303 1.61 -7.45 22.32
N MET A 304 1.00 -8.61 22.40
CA MET A 304 -0.45 -8.76 22.36
C MET A 304 -0.94 -9.09 23.77
N TYR A 305 -1.63 -8.13 24.40
CA TYR A 305 -2.24 -8.32 25.71
C TYR A 305 -3.61 -8.99 25.58
N GLY A 306 -3.77 -10.12 26.25
CA GLY A 306 -5.01 -10.86 26.40
C GLY A 306 -5.95 -10.20 27.40
N SER A 307 -6.69 -10.98 28.17
CA SER A 307 -7.76 -10.43 29.02
C SER A 307 -7.27 -9.51 30.15
N THR A 308 -5.97 -9.54 30.49
CA THR A 308 -5.32 -8.63 31.44
C THR A 308 -3.93 -8.21 30.93
N VAL A 309 -3.37 -7.14 31.50
CA VAL A 309 -2.03 -6.63 31.11
C VAL A 309 -0.88 -7.57 31.52
N GLU A 310 -1.12 -8.53 32.40
CA GLU A 310 -0.13 -9.55 32.77
C GLU A 310 -0.15 -10.78 31.83
N ASP A 311 -1.22 -10.92 31.06
CA ASP A 311 -1.43 -11.99 30.09
C ASP A 311 -1.03 -11.48 28.70
N PHE A 312 0.23 -11.66 28.31
CA PHE A 312 0.69 -11.22 27.00
C PHE A 312 1.54 -12.25 26.27
N GLU A 313 1.44 -12.22 24.96
CA GLU A 313 2.29 -12.99 24.05
C GLU A 313 3.03 -12.05 23.10
N GLU A 314 4.28 -12.40 22.76
CA GLU A 314 5.08 -11.65 21.80
C GLU A 314 5.12 -12.37 20.45
N ILE A 315 5.06 -11.57 19.38
CA ILE A 315 5.06 -12.03 18.00
C ILE A 315 6.15 -11.26 17.26
N SER A 316 7.21 -11.96 16.84
CA SER A 316 8.35 -11.35 16.17
C SER A 316 8.15 -11.19 14.65
N THR A 317 8.95 -10.32 14.02
CA THR A 317 9.08 -10.20 12.56
C THR A 317 9.27 -11.55 11.89
N ASN A 318 10.19 -12.37 12.40
CA ASN A 318 10.48 -13.72 11.87
C ASN A 318 9.25 -14.63 11.85
N GLU A 319 8.42 -14.57 12.89
CA GLU A 319 7.24 -15.45 12.98
C GLU A 319 6.14 -15.01 12.00
N ILE A 320 5.92 -13.71 11.85
CA ILE A 320 4.99 -13.17 10.84
C ILE A 320 5.50 -13.48 9.43
N PHE A 321 6.80 -13.28 9.18
CA PHE A 321 7.39 -13.57 7.88
C PHE A 321 7.34 -15.07 7.56
N SER A 322 7.48 -15.95 8.56
CA SER A 322 7.38 -17.40 8.36
C SER A 322 5.94 -17.88 8.16
N LEU A 323 4.95 -17.08 8.58
CA LEU A 323 3.53 -17.37 8.44
C LEU A 323 2.88 -16.36 7.49
N PRO A 324 2.95 -16.60 6.17
CA PRO A 324 2.64 -15.61 5.15
C PRO A 324 1.22 -15.03 5.32
N PRO A 325 1.08 -13.74 5.65
CA PRO A 325 -0.23 -13.12 5.83
C PRO A 325 -1.01 -13.10 4.51
N LYS A 326 -2.32 -13.37 4.56
CA LYS A 326 -3.15 -13.58 3.37
C LYS A 326 -4.15 -12.45 3.06
N ALA A 327 -4.21 -11.40 3.87
CA ALA A 327 -5.00 -10.22 3.52
C ALA A 327 -4.28 -9.34 2.49
N ILE A 328 -5.03 -8.46 1.83
CA ILE A 328 -4.50 -7.53 0.82
C ILE A 328 -3.89 -6.30 1.51
N VAL A 329 -4.55 -5.78 2.54
CA VAL A 329 -4.09 -4.60 3.31
C VAL A 329 -4.13 -4.86 4.81
N TYR A 330 -3.12 -4.34 5.50
CA TYR A 330 -3.00 -4.34 6.96
C TYR A 330 -2.98 -2.92 7.52
N ASN A 331 -3.98 -2.55 8.32
CA ASN A 331 -3.93 -1.37 9.18
C ASN A 331 -3.34 -1.76 10.54
N LEU A 332 -2.11 -1.34 10.77
CA LEU A 332 -1.34 -1.63 11.97
C LEU A 332 -1.51 -0.47 12.95
N PHE A 333 -2.54 -0.56 13.79
CA PHE A 333 -2.67 0.26 14.98
C PHE A 333 -1.67 -0.21 16.04
N CYS A 334 -0.40 0.08 15.81
CA CYS A 334 0.67 -0.29 16.71
C CYS A 334 1.88 0.65 16.57
N CYS A 335 2.64 0.81 17.66
CA CYS A 335 3.76 1.73 17.70
C CYS A 335 4.94 1.24 16.85
N SER A 336 5.54 2.14 16.08
CA SER A 336 6.77 1.92 15.28
C SER A 336 6.73 0.75 14.27
N GLY A 337 5.58 0.14 14.03
CA GLY A 337 5.47 -1.09 13.23
C GLY A 337 5.88 -0.90 11.77
N VAL A 338 5.73 0.32 11.22
CA VAL A 338 6.15 0.63 9.84
C VAL A 338 7.43 1.45 9.78
N ARG A 339 8.30 1.41 10.80
CA ARG A 339 9.60 2.11 10.79
C ARG A 339 10.58 1.48 9.79
N TRP A 340 10.41 1.82 8.51
CA TRP A 340 11.09 1.20 7.37
C TRP A 340 12.58 1.54 7.26
N THR A 341 13.06 2.55 7.97
CA THR A 341 14.47 2.98 7.95
C THR A 341 15.37 2.12 8.81
N ASN A 342 14.80 1.19 9.57
CA ASN A 342 15.55 0.34 10.47
C ASN A 342 16.59 -0.50 9.69
N THR A 343 17.83 -0.50 10.17
CA THR A 343 18.94 -1.20 9.50
C THR A 343 19.33 -2.51 10.21
N ASP A 344 18.48 -3.01 11.11
CA ASP A 344 18.70 -4.26 11.83
C ASP A 344 18.52 -5.46 10.89
N SER A 345 19.17 -6.58 11.20
CA SER A 345 19.06 -7.79 10.39
C SER A 345 17.71 -8.50 10.57
N LEU A 346 16.88 -8.10 11.55
CA LEU A 346 15.56 -8.67 11.80
C LEU A 346 14.43 -8.12 10.91
N GLY A 347 14.71 -7.10 10.08
CA GLY A 347 13.70 -6.38 9.31
C GLY A 347 12.73 -5.58 10.21
N PHE A 348 11.55 -5.25 9.67
CA PHE A 348 10.52 -4.49 10.39
C PHE A 348 9.11 -5.03 10.14
N LEU A 349 8.20 -4.88 11.11
CA LEU A 349 6.88 -5.53 11.10
C LEU A 349 6.05 -5.23 9.83
N GLY A 350 5.90 -3.96 9.47
CA GLY A 350 5.13 -3.56 8.28
C GLY A 350 5.63 -4.23 7.00
N GLY A 351 6.94 -4.42 6.90
CA GLY A 351 7.58 -5.14 5.81
C GLY A 351 7.39 -6.65 5.88
N THR A 352 7.24 -7.26 7.06
CA THR A 352 7.03 -8.72 7.16
C THR A 352 5.65 -9.15 6.71
N TYR A 353 4.64 -8.29 6.88
CA TYR A 353 3.32 -8.51 6.28
C TYR A 353 3.37 -8.45 4.75
N VAL A 354 4.19 -7.54 4.22
CA VAL A 354 4.16 -7.15 2.81
C VAL A 354 5.16 -7.91 1.95
N TYR A 355 6.43 -8.01 2.35
CA TYR A 355 7.52 -8.46 1.47
C TYR A 355 7.83 -9.96 1.54
N ASN A 356 7.01 -10.74 2.23
CA ASN A 356 7.07 -12.19 2.13
C ASN A 356 6.58 -12.66 0.74
N SER A 357 7.33 -13.56 0.09
CA SER A 357 7.01 -14.05 -1.27
C SER A 357 5.71 -14.86 -1.37
N SER A 358 5.25 -15.43 -0.27
CA SER A 358 4.00 -16.21 -0.16
C SER A 358 2.83 -15.41 0.40
N SER A 359 3.05 -14.15 0.82
CA SER A 359 2.01 -13.22 1.25
C SER A 359 1.11 -12.83 0.08
N LYS A 360 -0.12 -12.39 0.37
CA LYS A 360 -0.99 -11.70 -0.60
C LYS A 360 -0.97 -10.18 -0.43
N ALA A 361 -0.35 -9.70 0.64
CA ALA A 361 -0.42 -8.31 1.03
C ALA A 361 0.26 -7.40 0.00
N MET A 362 -0.44 -6.34 -0.37
CA MET A 362 0.10 -5.28 -1.22
C MET A 362 0.59 -4.12 -0.38
N ALA A 363 -0.02 -3.87 0.78
CA ALA A 363 0.38 -2.75 1.61
C ALA A 363 0.09 -2.97 3.10
N SER A 364 0.86 -2.28 3.93
CA SER A 364 0.55 -2.02 5.33
C SER A 364 0.60 -0.51 5.59
N ILE A 365 -0.23 -0.06 6.52
CA ILE A 365 -0.29 1.33 7.00
C ILE A 365 -0.15 1.32 8.51
N GLY A 366 0.60 2.26 9.07
CA GLY A 366 0.84 2.34 10.50
C GLY A 366 1.76 3.50 10.85
N SER A 367 2.37 3.47 12.04
CA SER A 367 3.29 4.50 12.52
C SER A 367 4.76 4.07 12.53
N THR A 368 5.67 5.01 12.26
CA THR A 368 7.14 4.88 12.41
C THR A 368 7.65 5.16 13.82
N LYS A 369 6.75 5.58 14.72
CA LYS A 369 7.03 5.91 16.13
C LYS A 369 5.87 5.50 17.05
N THR A 370 5.94 5.90 18.32
CA THR A 370 4.80 5.84 19.25
C THR A 370 3.61 6.65 18.74
N GLY A 371 2.43 6.04 18.66
CA GLY A 371 1.21 6.59 18.05
C GLY A 371 0.71 5.72 16.88
N SER A 372 -0.50 5.96 16.38
CA SER A 372 -1.02 5.33 15.15
C SER A 372 -2.34 6.00 14.69
N MET A 373 -3.03 5.42 13.71
CA MET A 373 -4.27 5.95 13.15
C MET A 373 -5.42 5.91 14.16
N LEU A 374 -6.04 7.05 14.45
CA LEU A 374 -7.34 7.14 15.12
C LEU A 374 -8.40 7.59 14.11
N GLY A 375 -9.68 7.62 14.49
CA GLY A 375 -10.72 8.06 13.53
C GLY A 375 -10.82 7.18 12.30
N PHE A 376 -10.81 5.86 12.51
CA PHE A 376 -10.79 4.87 11.44
C PHE A 376 -11.92 5.08 10.42
N SER A 377 -13.09 5.56 10.85
CA SER A 377 -14.21 5.88 9.97
C SER A 377 -13.82 6.82 8.81
N ASP A 378 -13.03 7.88 9.04
CA ASP A 378 -12.65 8.81 7.97
C ASP A 378 -11.75 8.16 6.93
N PHE A 379 -10.82 7.32 7.39
CA PHE A 379 -9.95 6.54 6.52
C PHE A 379 -10.73 5.47 5.75
N TYR A 380 -11.53 4.66 6.44
CA TYR A 380 -12.29 3.54 5.84
C TYR A 380 -13.39 4.01 4.89
N TYR A 381 -14.08 5.11 5.21
CA TYR A 381 -15.04 5.72 4.30
C TYR A 381 -14.36 6.28 3.05
N SER A 382 -13.21 6.96 3.21
CA SER A 382 -12.44 7.45 2.07
C SER A 382 -11.95 6.29 1.21
N LEU A 383 -11.48 5.20 1.81
CA LEU A 383 -10.99 4.03 1.11
C LEU A 383 -12.10 3.34 0.32
N SER A 384 -13.29 3.15 0.90
CA SER A 384 -14.42 2.53 0.18
C SER A 384 -14.94 3.36 -0.98
N TYR A 385 -14.69 4.68 -0.97
CA TYR A 385 -15.11 5.59 -2.05
C TYR A 385 -14.05 5.79 -3.14
N ASP A 386 -12.79 5.95 -2.76
CA ASP A 386 -11.68 6.32 -3.65
C ASP A 386 -10.83 5.12 -4.12
N GLY A 387 -10.90 3.98 -3.43
CA GLY A 387 -10.17 2.75 -3.74
C GLY A 387 -8.70 2.77 -3.31
N ALA A 388 -7.95 3.85 -3.54
CA ALA A 388 -6.52 3.90 -3.21
C ALA A 388 -6.27 4.21 -1.72
N ILE A 389 -5.53 3.35 -1.00
CA ILE A 389 -5.17 3.58 0.41
C ILE A 389 -4.38 4.86 0.65
N GLY A 390 -3.56 5.30 -0.30
CA GLY A 390 -2.81 6.55 -0.22
C GLY A 390 -3.74 7.75 -0.24
N GLN A 391 -4.73 7.73 -1.13
CA GLN A 391 -5.75 8.78 -1.18
C GLN A 391 -6.59 8.78 0.10
N ALA A 392 -6.92 7.61 0.64
CA ALA A 392 -7.62 7.49 1.91
C ALA A 392 -6.81 8.05 3.09
N LEU A 393 -5.51 7.79 3.18
CA LEU A 393 -4.64 8.35 4.22
C LEU A 393 -4.54 9.88 4.09
N LYS A 394 -4.40 10.40 2.87
CA LYS A 394 -4.41 11.84 2.62
C LYS A 394 -5.74 12.48 3.08
N ASN A 395 -6.88 11.87 2.74
CA ASN A 395 -8.18 12.36 3.18
C ASN A 395 -8.34 12.26 4.70
N TRP A 396 -7.82 11.21 5.33
CA TRP A 396 -7.80 11.07 6.78
C TRP A 396 -7.03 12.20 7.46
N TRP A 397 -5.84 12.56 6.97
CA TRP A 397 -5.12 13.76 7.47
C TRP A 397 -5.99 15.01 7.38
N ILE A 398 -6.64 15.22 6.24
CA ILE A 398 -7.46 16.42 5.99
C ILE A 398 -8.71 16.47 6.87
N ASN A 399 -9.42 15.35 7.00
CA ASN A 399 -10.75 15.27 7.60
C ASN A 399 -10.72 15.00 9.10
N TYR A 400 -9.79 14.15 9.55
CA TYR A 400 -9.68 13.74 10.95
C TYR A 400 -8.68 14.60 11.71
N VAL A 401 -7.45 14.71 11.23
CA VAL A 401 -6.40 15.49 11.92
C VAL A 401 -6.60 16.99 11.71
N GLY A 402 -6.93 17.39 10.49
CA GLY A 402 -7.26 18.78 10.16
C GLY A 402 -6.05 19.62 9.73
N THR A 403 -6.28 20.89 9.44
CA THR A 403 -5.30 21.77 8.76
C THR A 403 -4.24 22.39 9.67
N THR A 404 -4.32 22.14 10.96
CA THR A 404 -3.41 22.63 12.01
C THR A 404 -3.15 21.50 12.96
N HIS A 405 -1.92 21.36 13.44
CA HIS A 405 -1.51 20.30 14.34
C HIS A 405 -0.99 20.93 15.64
N ASP A 406 -1.64 20.63 16.75
CA ASP A 406 -1.09 20.95 18.07
C ASP A 406 0.03 19.98 18.46
N PHE A 407 0.66 20.23 19.61
CA PHE A 407 1.79 19.42 20.05
C PHE A 407 1.43 17.94 20.25
N ASP A 408 0.24 17.63 20.78
CA ASP A 408 -0.16 16.25 21.05
C ASP A 408 -0.47 15.51 19.73
N GLU A 409 -1.04 16.22 18.75
CA GLU A 409 -1.26 15.72 17.39
C GLU A 409 0.06 15.46 16.65
N ILE A 410 1.06 16.35 16.82
CA ILE A 410 2.42 16.15 16.30
C ILE A 410 3.04 14.89 16.90
N CYS A 411 2.97 14.73 18.23
CA CYS A 411 3.46 13.56 18.94
C CYS A 411 2.79 12.26 18.46
N TRP A 412 1.50 12.30 18.13
CA TRP A 412 0.73 11.10 17.81
C TRP A 412 0.76 10.70 16.33
N PHE A 413 0.55 11.63 15.41
CA PHE A 413 0.22 11.29 14.02
C PHE A 413 1.39 11.39 13.05
N TYR A 414 2.47 12.12 13.36
CA TYR A 414 3.52 12.42 12.37
C TYR A 414 4.33 11.19 11.91
N GLY A 415 4.18 10.06 12.60
CA GLY A 415 4.76 8.78 12.18
C GLY A 415 3.96 8.03 11.13
N MET A 416 2.75 8.47 10.76
CA MET A 416 1.88 7.70 9.85
C MET A 416 2.51 7.56 8.46
N SER A 417 2.59 6.33 7.94
CA SER A 417 3.21 6.01 6.66
C SER A 417 2.65 4.74 6.02
N ILE A 418 2.87 4.58 4.72
CA ILE A 418 2.43 3.42 3.92
C ILE A 418 3.65 2.66 3.42
N ILE A 419 3.65 1.35 3.66
CA ILE A 419 4.63 0.40 3.16
C ILE A 419 3.96 -0.47 2.11
N GLY A 420 4.60 -0.60 0.94
CA GLY A 420 4.00 -1.21 -0.24
C GLY A 420 3.33 -0.19 -1.16
N ASP A 421 2.36 -0.66 -1.95
CA ASP A 421 1.74 0.10 -3.04
C ASP A 421 0.61 0.99 -2.50
N PRO A 422 0.78 2.32 -2.49
CA PRO A 422 -0.24 3.23 -1.96
C PRO A 422 -1.50 3.31 -2.85
N LEU A 423 -1.47 2.71 -4.03
CA LEU A 423 -2.65 2.63 -4.90
C LEU A 423 -3.48 1.39 -4.65
N THR A 424 -3.07 0.48 -3.75
CA THR A 424 -3.84 -0.73 -3.45
C THR A 424 -5.27 -0.38 -3.05
N ASP A 425 -6.23 -1.11 -3.63
CA ASP A 425 -7.63 -1.12 -3.24
C ASP A 425 -8.01 -2.51 -2.67
N PRO A 426 -8.26 -2.65 -1.36
CA PRO A 426 -8.57 -3.96 -0.78
C PRO A 426 -9.87 -4.57 -1.32
N MET A 427 -10.71 -3.77 -1.99
CA MET A 427 -11.97 -4.17 -2.62
C MET A 427 -11.89 -4.11 -4.15
N TYR A 428 -10.68 -4.15 -4.71
CA TYR A 428 -10.46 -4.10 -6.15
C TYR A 428 -11.09 -5.33 -6.85
N ASP A 429 -12.14 -5.07 -7.61
CA ASP A 429 -12.71 -6.03 -8.54
C ASP A 429 -11.98 -5.90 -9.88
N ALA A 430 -10.91 -6.69 -10.03
CA ALA A 430 -10.12 -6.69 -11.25
C ALA A 430 -11.03 -7.03 -12.45
N PRO A 431 -11.02 -6.22 -13.53
CA PRO A 431 -11.80 -6.55 -14.71
C PRO A 431 -11.27 -7.88 -15.25
N TYR A 432 -12.08 -8.95 -15.19
CA TYR A 432 -11.73 -10.34 -15.54
C TYR A 432 -10.67 -10.39 -16.66
N VAL A 433 -9.39 -10.50 -16.28
CA VAL A 433 -8.32 -10.30 -17.26
C VAL A 433 -8.11 -11.61 -17.99
N ILE A 434 -8.41 -11.55 -19.28
CA ILE A 434 -8.00 -12.52 -20.27
C ILE A 434 -6.48 -12.38 -20.43
N VAL A 435 -5.70 -13.08 -19.62
CA VAL A 435 -4.23 -13.07 -19.74
C VAL A 435 -3.86 -13.91 -20.98
N PRO A 436 -3.21 -13.32 -22.00
CA PRO A 436 -2.73 -14.09 -23.13
C PRO A 436 -1.56 -14.97 -22.68
N PRO A 437 -1.57 -16.28 -22.96
CA PRO A 437 -0.41 -17.12 -22.72
C PRO A 437 0.79 -16.69 -23.57
N ASP A 438 1.99 -16.83 -23.02
CA ASP A 438 3.23 -16.61 -23.76
C ASP A 438 3.52 -17.75 -24.75
N ASN A 439 4.33 -17.45 -25.77
CA ASN A 439 4.83 -18.42 -26.76
C ASN A 439 3.74 -19.26 -27.44
N VAL A 440 2.59 -18.64 -27.73
CA VAL A 440 1.56 -19.25 -28.57
C VAL A 440 2.20 -19.61 -29.92
N SER A 441 2.18 -20.89 -30.24
CA SER A 441 2.77 -21.46 -31.44
C SER A 441 1.78 -22.41 -32.10
N ILE A 442 1.93 -22.57 -33.41
CA ILE A 442 1.09 -23.47 -34.20
C ILE A 442 1.96 -24.38 -35.06
N ALA A 443 1.68 -25.68 -35.02
CA ALA A 443 2.33 -26.70 -35.83
C ALA A 443 1.28 -27.55 -36.57
N ARG A 444 1.63 -28.01 -37.78
CA ARG A 444 0.82 -28.98 -38.53
C ARG A 444 1.21 -30.40 -38.12
N SER A 445 0.23 -31.23 -37.79
CA SER A 445 0.41 -32.67 -37.53
C SER A 445 -0.55 -33.46 -38.40
N GLY A 446 -0.07 -33.99 -39.54
CA GLY A 446 -0.93 -34.60 -40.54
C GLY A 446 -1.93 -33.60 -41.13
N THR A 447 -3.23 -33.88 -40.98
CA THR A 447 -4.33 -32.98 -41.39
C THR A 447 -4.67 -31.91 -40.36
N ASP A 448 -4.16 -32.05 -39.14
CA ASP A 448 -4.60 -31.26 -37.99
C ASP A 448 -3.67 -30.09 -37.72
N ALA A 449 -4.17 -29.08 -37.00
CA ALA A 449 -3.37 -27.99 -36.47
C ALA A 449 -3.28 -28.09 -34.94
N VAL A 450 -2.07 -28.14 -34.41
CA VAL A 450 -1.80 -28.16 -32.97
C VAL A 450 -1.38 -26.76 -32.56
N VAL A 451 -2.17 -26.14 -31.68
CA VAL A 451 -1.86 -24.86 -31.05
C VAL A 451 -1.30 -25.17 -29.66
N SER A 452 -0.14 -24.61 -29.32
CA SER A 452 0.54 -24.80 -28.02
C SER A 452 0.98 -23.49 -27.42
N TRP A 453 1.06 -23.43 -26.10
CA TRP A 453 1.42 -22.21 -25.35
C TRP A 453 2.14 -22.54 -24.04
N ASN A 454 2.77 -21.53 -23.43
CA ASN A 454 3.32 -21.65 -22.09
C ASN A 454 2.22 -21.55 -21.02
N ALA A 455 2.41 -22.24 -19.90
CA ALA A 455 1.50 -22.13 -18.77
C ALA A 455 1.43 -20.68 -18.26
N VAL A 456 0.22 -20.22 -17.99
CA VAL A 456 -0.03 -18.97 -17.25
C VAL A 456 -0.21 -19.32 -15.78
N SER A 457 0.59 -18.71 -14.92
CA SER A 457 0.53 -18.96 -13.47
C SER A 457 -0.84 -18.61 -12.92
N GLY A 458 -1.50 -19.55 -12.25
CA GLY A 458 -2.83 -19.37 -11.67
C GLY A 458 -4.00 -19.73 -12.58
N ALA A 459 -3.78 -20.02 -13.86
CA ALA A 459 -4.86 -20.38 -14.78
C ALA A 459 -5.49 -21.75 -14.42
N ALA A 460 -6.80 -21.79 -14.21
CA ALA A 460 -7.57 -23.01 -14.04
C ALA A 460 -7.76 -23.79 -15.35
N SER A 461 -7.90 -23.07 -16.47
CA SER A 461 -8.02 -23.65 -17.82
C SER A 461 -7.65 -22.64 -18.90
N TYR A 462 -7.78 -23.03 -20.17
CA TYR A 462 -7.57 -22.15 -21.33
C TYR A 462 -8.75 -22.19 -22.29
N SER A 463 -8.95 -21.08 -23.00
CA SER A 463 -9.85 -21.00 -24.15
C SER A 463 -9.07 -20.66 -25.42
N VAL A 464 -9.45 -21.29 -26.53
CA VAL A 464 -8.89 -21.03 -27.85
C VAL A 464 -9.98 -20.41 -28.71
N TYR A 465 -9.66 -19.26 -29.30
CA TYR A 465 -10.48 -18.55 -30.25
C TYR A 465 -9.85 -18.62 -31.63
N SER A 466 -10.67 -18.45 -32.66
CA SER A 466 -10.17 -18.35 -34.02
C SER A 466 -10.84 -17.25 -34.83
N SER A 467 -10.11 -16.72 -35.81
CA SER A 467 -10.63 -15.76 -36.79
C SER A 467 -10.04 -16.04 -38.18
N ALA A 468 -10.77 -15.64 -39.22
CA ALA A 468 -10.26 -15.60 -40.59
C ALA A 468 -9.51 -14.29 -40.88
N ASP A 469 -9.70 -13.26 -40.04
CA ASP A 469 -9.08 -11.94 -40.17
C ASP A 469 -8.00 -11.77 -39.09
N PRO A 470 -6.71 -11.66 -39.46
CA PRO A 470 -5.63 -11.48 -38.49
C PRO A 470 -5.65 -10.11 -37.81
N THR A 471 -6.44 -9.16 -38.32
CA THR A 471 -6.57 -7.81 -37.80
C THR A 471 -7.83 -7.58 -36.99
N ALA A 472 -8.64 -8.63 -36.77
CA ALA A 472 -9.84 -8.56 -35.95
C ALA A 472 -9.51 -8.16 -34.49
N VAL A 473 -10.33 -7.26 -33.92
CA VAL A 473 -10.13 -6.73 -32.56
C VAL A 473 -10.72 -7.67 -31.52
N PHE A 474 -9.89 -8.45 -30.85
CA PHE A 474 -10.35 -9.38 -29.81
C PHE A 474 -11.14 -8.67 -28.67
N PRO A 475 -12.25 -9.25 -28.17
CA PRO A 475 -12.88 -10.51 -28.59
C PRO A 475 -13.79 -10.38 -29.82
N THR A 476 -14.07 -9.16 -30.29
CA THR A 476 -14.98 -8.91 -31.42
C THR A 476 -14.38 -9.39 -32.76
N GLY A 477 -15.10 -10.20 -33.51
CA GLY A 477 -14.57 -10.79 -34.76
C GLY A 477 -13.68 -12.02 -34.54
N TRP A 478 -13.59 -12.51 -33.31
CA TRP A 478 -13.04 -13.82 -32.96
C TRP A 478 -14.16 -14.76 -32.51
N THR A 479 -14.07 -16.04 -32.87
CA THR A 479 -15.05 -17.07 -32.51
C THR A 479 -14.43 -18.07 -31.55
N LEU A 480 -15.12 -18.36 -30.44
CA LEU A 480 -14.68 -19.39 -29.49
C LEU A 480 -14.64 -20.74 -30.20
N SER A 481 -13.47 -21.39 -30.18
CA SER A 481 -13.23 -22.69 -30.82
C SER A 481 -13.25 -23.82 -29.80
N SER A 482 -12.77 -23.57 -28.58
CA SER A 482 -12.82 -24.49 -27.44
C SER A 482 -12.56 -23.73 -26.15
N ASP A 483 -13.13 -24.21 -25.04
CA ASP A 483 -12.91 -23.73 -23.67
C ASP A 483 -12.60 -24.91 -22.72
N GLY A 484 -12.27 -24.62 -21.46
CA GLY A 484 -12.02 -25.63 -20.44
C GLY A 484 -10.80 -26.52 -20.70
N ILE A 485 -9.83 -26.04 -21.48
CA ILE A 485 -8.63 -26.81 -21.84
C ILE A 485 -7.68 -26.84 -20.65
N ASN A 486 -7.40 -28.04 -20.12
CA ASN A 486 -6.51 -28.23 -18.96
C ASN A 486 -5.09 -28.70 -19.34
N THR A 487 -4.76 -28.61 -20.63
CA THR A 487 -3.45 -28.92 -21.21
C THR A 487 -2.82 -27.67 -21.81
N LEU A 488 -1.52 -27.73 -22.11
CA LEU A 488 -0.78 -26.62 -22.75
C LEU A 488 -0.80 -26.69 -24.29
N ASN A 489 -1.75 -27.45 -24.83
CA ASN A 489 -2.03 -27.52 -26.25
C ASN A 489 -3.50 -27.87 -26.51
N TRP A 490 -3.94 -27.54 -27.72
CA TRP A 490 -5.24 -27.88 -28.27
C TRP A 490 -5.11 -28.24 -29.76
N ILE A 491 -5.94 -29.19 -30.21
CA ILE A 491 -5.91 -29.71 -31.58
C ILE A 491 -7.16 -29.25 -32.33
N ASP A 492 -6.96 -28.48 -33.40
CA ASP A 492 -7.97 -28.25 -34.43
C ASP A 492 -7.92 -29.43 -35.42
N SER A 493 -8.86 -30.37 -35.28
CA SER A 493 -8.96 -31.58 -36.13
C SER A 493 -9.64 -31.32 -37.47
N ASN A 494 -10.11 -30.09 -37.71
CA ASN A 494 -10.67 -29.68 -38.98
C ASN A 494 -10.24 -28.24 -39.32
N PRO A 495 -8.92 -27.99 -39.46
CA PRO A 495 -8.43 -26.66 -39.74
C PRO A 495 -8.92 -26.27 -41.13
N SER A 496 -9.67 -25.16 -41.19
CA SER A 496 -10.27 -24.62 -42.41
C SER A 496 -9.32 -24.61 -43.61
N ALA A 497 -9.85 -24.84 -44.82
CA ALA A 497 -9.10 -24.69 -46.07
C ALA A 497 -8.67 -23.23 -46.34
N VAL A 498 -9.35 -22.27 -45.70
CA VAL A 498 -8.98 -20.84 -45.66
C VAL A 498 -8.07 -20.59 -44.46
N LYS A 499 -7.08 -19.70 -44.62
CA LYS A 499 -6.14 -19.28 -43.57
C LYS A 499 -6.91 -18.86 -42.30
N LYS A 500 -6.55 -19.46 -41.16
CA LYS A 500 -7.18 -19.29 -39.86
C LYS A 500 -6.13 -18.87 -38.84
N PHE A 501 -6.47 -17.91 -37.99
CA PHE A 501 -5.63 -17.39 -36.92
C PHE A 501 -6.22 -17.84 -35.59
N TYR A 502 -5.35 -18.03 -34.59
CA TYR A 502 -5.75 -18.50 -33.26
C TYR A 502 -5.28 -17.51 -32.21
N SER A 503 -6.13 -17.30 -31.21
CA SER A 503 -5.81 -16.55 -30.00
C SER A 503 -6.11 -17.47 -28.82
N VAL A 504 -5.22 -17.52 -27.84
CA VAL A 504 -5.38 -18.33 -26.64
C VAL A 504 -5.51 -17.39 -25.46
N THR A 505 -6.37 -17.76 -24.52
CA THR A 505 -6.61 -16.99 -23.32
C THR A 505 -6.54 -17.90 -22.11
N ALA A 506 -5.82 -17.49 -21.07
CA ALA A 506 -5.94 -18.12 -19.77
C ALA A 506 -7.30 -17.79 -19.14
N VAL A 507 -7.87 -18.77 -18.44
CA VAL A 507 -9.08 -18.65 -17.64
C VAL A 507 -8.69 -19.01 -16.21
N PHE A 508 -8.97 -18.09 -15.28
CA PHE A 508 -8.58 -18.20 -13.87
C PHE A 508 -9.75 -18.69 -13.02
#